data_AF-A0A975DNF3-F1
#
_entry.id   AF-A0A975DNF3-F1
#
_cell.length_a   1.000
_cell.length_b   1.000
_cell.length_c   1.000
_cell.angle_alpha   90.00
_cell.angle_beta   90.00
_cell.angle_gamma   90.00
#
_symmetry.space_group_name_H-M   'P 1'
#
loop_
_entity.id
_entity.type
_entity.pdbx_description
1 polymer ?
#
loop_
_entity_poly.entity_id
_entity_poly.type
_entity_poly.pdbx_seq_one_letter_code
_entity_poly.pdbx_strand_id
1 'polypeptide(L)' 'MRAEARSALADLAVTFVSGTAAGVLFAAGVEGLGLTGAMALVDIRGDGMDLRDVAALAWIFGQMAVLCRFVLPVMIRA' A
#
# COMPACT_ATOMS: atom_id res chain seq x y z
N MET A 1 28.61 2.95 8.57
CA MET A 1 27.55 3.23 9.56
C MET A 1 26.55 4.32 9.16
N ARG A 2 26.84 5.63 9.18
CA ARG A 2 25.81 6.67 8.87
C ARG A 2 25.27 6.63 7.43
N ALA A 3 26.11 6.26 6.46
CA ALA A 3 25.71 6.17 5.05
C ALA A 3 24.80 4.96 4.77
N GLU A 4 25.10 3.79 5.35
CA GLU A 4 24.30 2.57 5.20
C GLU A 4 22.93 2.69 5.88
N ALA A 5 22.87 3.31 7.06
CA ALA A 5 21.59 3.59 7.71
C ALA A 5 20.72 4.52 6.85
N ARG A 6 21.33 5.51 6.19
CA ARG A 6 20.62 6.40 5.27
C ARG A 6 20.13 5.68 4.02
N SER A 7 20.92 4.77 3.45
CA SER A 7 20.50 3.99 2.27
C SER A 7 19.37 3.01 2.61
N ALA A 8 19.43 2.38 3.80
CA ALA A 8 18.37 1.49 4.26
C ALA A 8 17.04 2.24 4.51
N LEU A 9 17.11 3.43 5.11
CA LEU A 9 15.93 4.29 5.30
C LEU A 9 15.35 4.77 3.96
N ALA A 10 16.20 5.12 3.00
CA ALA A 10 15.75 5.47 1.65
C ALA A 10 15.04 4.30 0.97
N ASP A 11 15.59 3.09 1.04
CA ASP A 11 14.99 1.89 0.45
C ASP A 11 13.65 1.53 1.13
N LEU A 12 13.57 1.67 2.46
CA LEU A 12 12.33 1.51 3.22
C LEU A 12 11.27 2.53 2.78
N ALA A 13 11.64 3.80 2.69
CA ALA A 13 10.73 4.87 2.29
C ALA A 13 10.23 4.68 0.85
N VAL A 14 11.13 4.35 -0.10
CA VAL A 14 10.76 4.08 -1.49
C VAL A 14 9.82 2.88 -1.59
N THR A 15 10.07 1.83 -0.81
CA THR A 15 9.19 0.65 -0.76
C THR A 15 7.80 1.01 -0.25
N PHE A 16 7.72 1.78 0.84
CA PHE A 16 6.45 2.22 1.37
C PHE A 16 5.69 3.13 0.39
N VAL A 17 6.38 4.11 -0.21
CA VAL A 17 5.79 5.06 -1.16
C VAL A 17 5.32 4.35 -2.43
N SER A 18 6.09 3.40 -2.97
CA SER A 18 5.66 2.63 -4.14
C SER A 18 4.45 1.75 -3.85
N GLY A 19 4.39 1.10 -2.68
CA GLY A 19 3.19 0.41 -2.22
C GLY A 19 1.99 1.35 -2.09
N THR A 20 2.19 2.51 -1.47
CA THR A 20 1.15 3.54 -1.30
C THR A 20 0.59 4.00 -2.66
N ALA A 21 1.47 4.28 -3.62
CA ALA A 21 1.06 4.64 -4.98
C ALA A 21 0.27 3.52 -5.66
N ALA A 22 0.64 2.25 -5.46
CA ALA A 22 -0.12 1.12 -5.98
C ALA A 22 -1.54 1.04 -5.38
N GLY A 23 -1.70 1.31 -4.07
CA GLY A 23 -3.02 1.36 -3.43
C GLY A 23 -3.91 2.49 -3.98
N VAL A 24 -3.34 3.66 -4.24
CA VAL A 24 -4.07 4.77 -4.90
C VAL A 24 -4.49 4.39 -6.32
N LEU A 25 -3.57 3.83 -7.13
CA LEU A 25 -3.88 3.40 -8.49
C LEU A 25 -4.93 2.28 -8.52
N PHE A 26 -4.90 1.38 -7.54
CA PHE A 26 -5.91 0.35 -7.38
C PHE A 26 -7.30 0.95 -7.12
N ALA A 27 -7.43 1.85 -6.15
CA ALA A 27 -8.70 2.51 -5.85
C ALA A 27 -9.23 3.31 -7.05
N ALA A 28 -8.37 4.11 -7.68
CA ALA A 28 -8.71 4.87 -8.89
C ALA A 28 -9.12 3.96 -10.06
N GLY A 29 -8.47 2.80 -10.20
CA GLY A 29 -8.82 1.79 -11.20
C GLY A 29 -10.19 1.15 -10.93
N VAL A 30 -10.51 0.85 -9.68
CA VAL A 30 -11.82 0.30 -9.29
C VAL A 30 -12.94 1.29 -9.59
N GLU A 31 -12.76 2.56 -9.24
CA GLU A 31 -13.72 3.63 -9.52
C GLU A 31 -13.86 3.89 -11.03
N GLY A 32 -12.74 4.12 -11.72
CA GLY A 32 -12.72 4.49 -13.14
C GLY A 32 -13.23 3.39 -14.08
N LEU A 33 -13.09 2.12 -13.71
CA LEU A 33 -13.61 0.97 -14.47
C LEU A 33 -15.00 0.53 -14.02
N GLY A 34 -15.61 1.18 -13.03
CA GLY A 34 -16.95 0.87 -12.54
C GLY A 34 -17.07 -0.55 -11.97
N LEU A 35 -16.02 -1.07 -11.33
CA LEU A 35 -15.96 -2.45 -10.84
C LEU A 35 -16.82 -2.62 -9.58
N THR A 36 -18.12 -2.82 -9.75
CA THR A 36 -19.10 -2.89 -8.66
C THR A 36 -18.80 -4.00 -7.65
N GLY A 37 -18.23 -5.12 -8.10
CA GLY A 37 -17.79 -6.20 -7.21
C GLY A 37 -16.58 -5.85 -6.35
N ALA A 38 -15.71 -4.95 -6.83
CA ALA A 38 -14.54 -4.49 -6.09
C ALA A 38 -14.83 -3.24 -5.25
N MET A 39 -15.87 -2.46 -5.59
CA MET A 39 -16.33 -1.31 -4.80
C MET A 39 -16.60 -1.70 -3.34
N ALA A 40 -17.25 -2.84 -3.08
CA ALA A 40 -17.50 -3.32 -1.72
C ALA A 40 -16.21 -3.66 -0.92
N LEU A 41 -15.08 -3.85 -1.60
CA LEU A 41 -13.78 -4.09 -0.97
C LEU A 41 -13.00 -2.78 -0.73
N VAL A 42 -13.34 -1.73 -1.47
CA VAL A 42 -12.64 -0.45 -1.45
C VAL A 42 -13.36 0.59 -0.61
N ASP A 43 -14.70 0.57 -0.61
CA ASP A 43 -15.55 1.38 0.27
C ASP A 43 -15.53 0.76 1.68
N ILE A 44 -14.59 1.20 2.51
CA ILE A 44 -14.34 0.62 3.84
C ILE A 44 -15.48 1.02 4.80
N ARG A 45 -16.11 2.16 4.56
CA ARG A 45 -17.10 2.75 5.46
C ARG A 45 -18.54 2.45 5.03
N GLY A 46 -18.74 2.01 3.79
CA GLY A 46 -20.05 1.70 3.21
C GLY A 46 -20.87 2.94 2.86
N ASP A 47 -20.24 4.12 2.78
CA ASP A 47 -20.88 5.40 2.43
C ASP A 47 -20.52 5.90 1.02
N GLY A 48 -19.94 5.02 0.20
CA GLY A 48 -19.40 5.33 -1.11
C GLY A 48 -17.93 5.72 -1.02
N MET A 49 -17.17 5.42 -2.09
CA MET A 49 -15.72 5.64 -2.09
C MET A 49 -15.37 7.11 -1.90
N ASP A 50 -14.63 7.41 -0.83
CA ASP A 50 -14.13 8.75 -0.54
C ASP A 50 -12.60 8.80 -0.42
N LEU A 51 -12.07 10.00 -0.15
CA LEU A 51 -10.63 10.21 -0.02
C LEU A 51 -10.03 9.44 1.17
N ARG A 52 -10.83 9.10 2.18
CA ARG A 52 -10.40 8.35 3.38
C ARG A 52 -10.25 6.88 3.04
N ASP A 53 -11.14 6.32 2.25
CA ASP A 53 -11.02 4.95 1.72
C ASP A 53 -9.74 4.80 0.89
N VAL A 54 -9.51 5.75 -0.02
CA VAL A 54 -8.29 5.80 -0.84
C VAL A 54 -7.06 5.91 0.05
N ALA A 55 -7.06 6.80 1.04
CA ALA A 55 -5.94 6.96 1.97
C ALA A 55 -5.68 5.69 2.81
N ALA A 56 -6.73 5.01 3.24
CA ALA A 56 -6.63 3.77 4.00
C ALA A 56 -6.06 2.64 3.14
N LEU A 57 -6.53 2.46 1.90
CA LEU A 57 -5.97 1.50 0.97
C LEU A 57 -4.52 1.80 0.62
N ALA A 58 -4.21 3.06 0.35
CA ALA A 58 -2.85 3.50 0.09
C ALA A 58 -1.93 3.14 1.27
N TRP A 59 -2.36 3.41 2.50
CA TRP A 59 -1.63 3.03 3.70
C TRP A 59 -1.43 1.52 3.83
N ILE A 60 -2.50 0.72 3.63
CA ILE A 60 -2.44 -0.75 3.70
C ILE A 60 -1.44 -1.29 2.68
N PHE A 61 -1.48 -0.83 1.43
CA PHE A 61 -0.56 -1.28 0.40
C PHE A 61 0.89 -0.87 0.70
N GLY A 62 1.10 0.34 1.24
CA GLY A 62 2.42 0.78 1.71
C GLY A 62 2.99 -0.15 2.78
N GLN A 63 2.18 -0.51 3.77
CA GLN A 63 2.59 -1.45 4.83
C GLN A 63 2.83 -2.87 4.30
N MET A 64 1.99 -3.35 3.37
CA MET A 64 2.19 -4.65 2.73
C MET A 64 3.47 -4.70 1.91
N ALA A 65 3.81 -3.64 1.18
CA ALA A 65 5.07 -3.57 0.44
C ALA A 65 6.28 -3.71 1.37
N VAL A 66 6.26 -3.01 2.51
CA VAL A 66 7.32 -3.11 3.53
C VAL A 66 7.38 -4.51 4.14
N LEU A 67 6.23 -5.07 4.53
CA LEU A 67 6.13 -6.42 5.08
C LEU A 67 6.73 -7.46 4.11
N CYS A 68 6.31 -7.41 2.85
CA CYS A 68 6.75 -8.34 1.80
C CYS A 68 8.25 -8.20 1.49
N ARG A 69 8.80 -6.98 1.49
CA ARG A 69 10.21 -6.76 1.16
C ARG A 69 11.16 -7.10 2.32
N PHE A 70 10.79 -6.77 3.55
CA PHE A 70 11.73 -6.80 4.67
C PHE A 70 11.42 -7.86 5.73
N VAL A 71 10.16 -8.21 5.95
CA VAL A 71 9.77 -9.09 7.07
C VAL A 71 9.56 -10.53 6.61
N LEU A 72 8.75 -10.73 5.57
CA LEU A 72 8.41 -12.04 5.01
C LEU A 72 9.65 -12.90 4.65
N PRO A 73 10.68 -12.36 3.98
CA PRO A 73 11.88 -13.14 3.66
C PRO A 73 12.64 -13.63 4.89
N VAL A 74 12.58 -12.89 6.00
CA VAL A 74 13.19 -13.30 7.26
C VAL A 74 12.37 -14.39 7.92
N MET A 75 11.04 -14.25 7.94
CA MET A 75 10.13 -15.25 8.51
C MET A 75 10.18 -16.59 7.77
N ILE A 76 10.32 -16.58 6.45
CA ILE A 76 10.38 -17.82 5.64
C ILE A 76 11.71 -18.57 5.85
N ARG A 77 12.77 -17.86 6.25
CA ARG A 77 14.11 -18.44 6.46
C ARG A 77 14.39 -18.82 7.93
N ALA A 78 13.48 -18.49 8.84
CA ALA A 78 13.54 -18.82 10.27
C ALA A 78 12.87 -20.18 10.52
#